data_AF-A0A2G4FRT8-F1
#
_entry.id   AF-A0A2G4FRT8-F1
#
_cell.length_a   1.000
_cell.length_b   1.000
_cell.length_c   1.000
_cell.angle_alpha   90.00
_cell.angle_beta   90.00
_cell.angle_gamma   90.00
#
_symmetry.space_group_name_H-M   'P 1'
#
loop_
_entity.id
_entity.type
_entity.pdbx_description
1 polymer ?
#
loop_
_entity_poly.entity_id
_entity_poly.type
_entity_poly.pdbx_seq_one_letter_code
_entity_poly.pdbx_strand_id
1 'polypeptide(L)' 'KPEKNLTWRWCVSNDWKLIVPNAANAKGGIKIPGEAKIELYKIGSDPHEEKNLAEANPDIVKSLSMKLDAWWKP' A
#
# COMPACT_ATOMS: atom_id res chain seq x y z
N LYS A 1 -18.94 -1.67 -7.39
CA LYS A 1 -18.22 -0.36 -7.46
C LYS A 1 -17.48 -0.21 -6.13
N PRO A 2 -16.15 -0.10 -6.11
CA PRO A 2 -15.44 0.12 -4.86
C PRO A 2 -15.89 1.46 -4.26
N GLU A 3 -16.07 1.45 -2.95
CA GLU A 3 -16.72 2.52 -2.20
C GLU A 3 -15.85 3.79 -2.24
N LYS A 4 -16.49 4.95 -2.42
CA LYS A 4 -15.82 6.26 -2.62
C LYS A 4 -14.93 6.71 -1.43
N ASN A 5 -14.83 5.92 -0.37
CA ASN A 5 -14.09 6.20 0.86
C ASN A 5 -12.89 5.27 1.11
N LEU A 6 -12.36 4.61 0.07
CA LEU A 6 -11.14 3.80 0.22
C LEU A 6 -9.89 4.68 0.36
N THR A 7 -9.53 4.98 1.61
CA THR A 7 -8.35 5.77 1.98
C THR A 7 -7.04 4.99 1.81
N TRP A 8 -7.11 3.66 1.79
CA TRP A 8 -5.94 2.77 1.75
C TRP A 8 -6.09 1.76 0.60
N ARG A 9 -4.99 1.45 -0.08
CA ARG A 9 -4.90 0.35 -1.05
C ARG A 9 -3.82 -0.61 -0.59
N TRP A 10 -4.03 -1.89 -0.81
CA TRP A 10 -2.99 -2.88 -0.56
C TRP A 10 -2.93 -3.91 -1.68
N CYS A 11 -1.75 -4.48 -1.88
CA CYS A 11 -1.56 -5.67 -2.72
C CYS A 11 -0.69 -6.69 -2.00
N VAL A 12 -0.96 -7.96 -2.25
CA VAL A 12 -0.11 -9.07 -1.80
C VAL A 12 0.44 -9.78 -3.05
N SER A 13 1.75 -9.92 -3.14
CA SER A 13 2.41 -10.61 -4.25
C SER A 13 3.70 -11.26 -3.76
N ASN A 14 3.85 -12.56 -4.05
CA ASN A 14 5.08 -13.32 -3.82
C ASN A 14 5.61 -13.18 -2.38
N ASP A 15 4.72 -13.39 -1.39
CA ASP A 15 4.99 -13.26 0.06
C ASP A 15 5.21 -11.83 0.58
N TRP A 16 5.03 -10.81 -0.27
CA TRP A 16 5.09 -9.42 0.13
C TRP A 16 3.72 -8.79 0.15
N LYS A 17 3.40 -8.09 1.23
CA LYS A 17 2.20 -7.26 1.37
C LYS A 17 2.63 -5.80 1.39
N LEU A 18 2.14 -5.04 0.42
CA LEU A 18 2.33 -3.59 0.35
C LEU A 18 1.00 -2.93 0.70
N ILE A 19 1.05 -1.97 1.62
CA ILE A 19 -0.04 -1.08 1.98
C ILE A 19 0.39 0.33 1.60
N VAL A 20 -0.38 0.96 0.72
CA VAL A 20 -0.16 2.34 0.28
C VAL A 20 -1.41 3.19 0.57
N PRO A 21 -1.23 4.38 1.16
CA PRO A 21 -2.34 5.31 1.27
C PRO A 21 -2.70 5.88 -0.10
N ASN A 22 -3.99 5.94 -0.39
CA ASN A 22 -4.48 6.42 -1.68
C ASN A 22 -4.55 7.95 -1.70
N ALA A 23 -3.45 8.60 -2.09
CA ALA A 23 -3.38 10.05 -2.24
C ALA A 23 -4.38 10.61 -3.28
N ALA A 24 -4.90 9.79 -4.21
CA ALA A 24 -5.91 10.25 -5.16
C ALA A 24 -7.25 10.60 -4.47
N ASN A 25 -7.57 9.96 -3.34
CA ASN A 25 -8.74 10.32 -2.53
C ASN A 25 -8.49 11.52 -1.61
N ALA A 26 -7.23 11.89 -1.38
CA ALA A 26 -6.87 13.13 -0.66
C ALA A 26 -7.37 14.39 -1.39
N LYS A 27 -7.39 14.34 -2.73
CA LYS A 27 -7.96 15.42 -3.56
C LYS A 27 -9.50 15.50 -3.47
N GLY A 28 -10.16 14.43 -3.01
CA GLY A 28 -11.62 14.36 -2.86
C GLY A 28 -12.16 14.84 -1.51
N GLY A 29 -11.33 15.45 -0.67
CA GLY A 29 -11.71 15.92 0.68
C GLY A 29 -11.63 14.84 1.76
N ILE A 30 -11.15 13.64 1.44
CA ILE A 30 -10.87 12.60 2.43
C ILE A 30 -9.52 12.92 3.07
N LYS A 31 -9.55 13.33 4.33
CA LYS A 31 -8.36 13.66 5.11
C LYS A 31 -7.54 12.37 5.31
N ILE A 32 -6.48 12.19 4.52
CA ILE A 32 -5.45 11.22 4.87
C ILE A 32 -4.76 11.78 6.13
N PRO A 33 -4.72 11.02 7.24
CA PRO A 33 -3.92 11.42 8.40
C PRO A 33 -2.48 11.65 7.93
N GLY A 34 -1.81 12.69 8.45
CA GLY A 34 -0.44 13.08 8.04
C GLY A 34 0.62 11.98 8.27
N GLU A 35 0.25 10.92 8.97
CA GLU A 35 1.05 9.71 9.21
C GLU A 35 0.72 8.54 8.27
N ALA A 36 -0.08 8.78 7.22
CA ALA A 36 -0.33 7.80 6.17
C ALA A 36 0.99 7.50 5.44
N LYS A 37 1.74 6.52 5.96
CA LYS A 37 3.03 6.04 5.43
C LYS A 37 2.81 4.76 4.64
N ILE A 38 3.75 4.50 3.74
CA ILE A 38 3.79 3.24 3.01
C ILE A 38 4.31 2.16 3.95
N GLU A 39 3.66 1.00 3.94
CA GLU A 39 4.03 -0.13 4.78
C GLU A 39 4.27 -1.36 3.90
N LEU A 40 5.38 -2.03 4.13
CA LEU A 40 5.75 -3.24 3.39
C LEU A 40 6.09 -4.33 4.39
N TYR A 41 5.36 -5.44 4.31
CA TYR A 41 5.55 -6.60 5.17
C TYR A 41 5.87 -7.83 4.32
N LYS A 42 6.77 -8.68 4.83
CA LYS A 42 7.12 -9.94 4.18
C LYS A 42 6.40 -11.08 4.87
N ILE A 43 5.15 -11.33 4.53
CA ILE A 43 4.29 -12.35 5.14
C ILE A 43 4.95 -13.74 5.19
N GLY A 44 5.73 -14.11 4.19
CA GLY A 44 6.41 -15.41 4.15
C GLY A 44 7.56 -15.58 5.17
N SER A 45 8.09 -14.49 5.72
CA SER A 45 9.12 -14.54 6.78
C SER A 45 8.68 -13.87 8.09
N ASP A 46 7.65 -13.04 8.02
CA ASP A 46 7.10 -12.24 9.11
C ASP A 46 5.56 -12.34 9.06
N PRO A 47 4.99 -13.50 9.44
CA PRO A 47 3.55 -13.72 9.40
C PRO A 47 2.77 -12.84 10.39
N HIS A 48 3.46 -12.22 11.35
CA HIS A 48 2.88 -11.33 12.34
C HIS A 48 2.97 -9.84 11.96
N GLU A 49 3.55 -9.50 10.81
CA GLU A 49 3.66 -8.12 10.31
C GLU A 49 4.31 -7.17 11.34
N GLU A 50 5.31 -7.66 12.08
CA GLU A 50 5.97 -6.90 13.16
C GLU A 50 6.97 -5.88 12.61
N LYS A 51 7.52 -6.11 11.42
CA LYS A 51 8.55 -5.22 10.83
C LYS A 51 8.09 -4.60 9.53
N ASN A 52 7.89 -3.28 9.56
CA ASN A 52 7.75 -2.49 8.35
C ASN A 52 9.11 -2.40 7.63
N LEU A 53 9.18 -3.04 6.46
CA LEU A 53 10.33 -3.09 5.57
C LEU A 53 10.27 -2.07 4.43
N ALA A 54 9.31 -1.15 4.43
CA ALA A 54 9.11 -0.19 3.34
C ALA A 54 10.32 0.72 3.16
N GLU A 55 10.88 1.22 4.27
CA GLU A 55 12.09 2.06 4.25
C GLU A 55 13.34 1.24 3.91
N ALA A 56 13.37 -0.04 4.28
CA ALA A 56 14.48 -0.94 3.99
C ALA A 56 14.49 -1.48 2.55
N ASN A 57 13.33 -1.52 1.88
CA ASN A 57 13.16 -2.12 0.55
C ASN A 57 12.32 -1.22 -0.39
N PRO A 58 12.81 0.00 -0.72
CA PRO A 58 12.07 0.93 -1.58
C PRO A 58 11.85 0.39 -3.00
N ASP A 59 12.73 -0.47 -3.51
CA ASP A 59 12.57 -1.13 -4.81
C ASP A 59 11.35 -2.06 -4.86
N ILE A 60 11.13 -2.82 -3.78
CA ILE A 60 9.98 -3.74 -3.67
C ILE A 60 8.69 -2.92 -3.59
N VAL A 61 8.69 -1.85 -2.77
CA VAL A 61 7.59 -0.90 -2.69
C VAL A 61 7.23 -0.36 -4.07
N LYS A 62 8.23 0.08 -4.85
CA LYS A 62 8.00 0.64 -6.19
C LYS A 62 7.42 -0.39 -7.16
N SER A 63 7.98 -1.61 -7.18
CA SER A 63 7.52 -2.69 -8.06
C SER A 63 6.09 -3.11 -7.75
N LEU A 64 5.76 -3.28 -6.46
CA LEU A 64 4.41 -3.62 -6.01
C LEU A 64 3.42 -2.48 -6.24
N SER A 65 3.84 -1.23 -6.02
CA SER A 65 3.03 -0.03 -6.30
C SER A 65 2.68 0.06 -7.79
N MET A 66 3.64 -0.20 -8.69
CA MET A 66 3.38 -0.26 -10.13
C MET A 66 2.41 -1.38 -10.51
N LYS A 67 2.53 -2.57 -9.89
CA LYS A 67 1.57 -3.67 -10.10
C LYS A 67 0.17 -3.29 -9.60
N LEU A 68 0.09 -2.64 -8.44
CA LEU A 68 -1.14 -2.18 -7.85
C LEU A 68 -1.83 -1.12 -8.72
N ASP A 69 -1.07 -0.16 -9.25
CA ASP A 69 -1.57 0.86 -10.18
C ASP A 69 -2.03 0.24 -11.51
N ALA A 70 -1.28 -0.73 -12.04
CA ALA A 70 -1.65 -1.46 -13.25
C ALA A 70 -2.91 -2.32 -13.08
N TRP A 71 -3.12 -2.91 -11.89
CA TRP A 71 -4.31 -3.68 -11.56
C TRP A 71 -5.51 -2.77 -11.28
N TRP A 72 -5.27 -1.60 -10.68
CA TRP A 72 -6.28 -0.60 -10.38
C TRP A 72 -6.51 0.34 -11.56
N LYS A 73 -7.35 -0.07 -12.51
CA LYS A 73 -7.94 0.86 -13.49
C LYS A 73 -9.15 1.56 -12.86
N PRO A 74 -9.11 2.89 -12.66
CA PRO A 74 -10.25 3.64 -12.12
C PRO A 74 -11.49 3.57 -13.01
#